data_AF-A0A3Q9RMJ0-F1
#
_entry.id   AF-A0A3Q9RMJ0-F1
#
_cell.length_a   1.000
_cell.length_b   1.000
_cell.length_c   1.000
_cell.angle_alpha   90.00
_cell.angle_beta   90.00
_cell.angle_gamma   90.00
#
_symmetry.space_group_name_H-M   'P 1'
#
loop_
_entity.id
_entity.type
_entity.pdbx_description
1 polymer ?
#
loop_
_entity_poly.entity_id
_entity_poly.type
_entity_poly.pdbx_seq_one_letter_code
_entity_poly.pdbx_strand_id
1 'polypeptide(L)' 'MNKELFKAIRHDKGLTQKSYGERLGITGNTVSKIERGEARITDRIRIAVAQQFPITHDFLETYEAAEKLKSF' A
#
# COMPACT_ATOMS: atom_id res chain seq x y z
N MET A 1 -0.54 8.79 1.66
CA MET A 1 -0.93 7.35 1.60
C MET A 1 -1.28 6.81 2.98
N ASN A 2 -2.46 6.21 3.13
CA ASN A 2 -2.90 5.52 4.36
C ASN A 2 -2.62 4.00 4.26
N LYS A 3 -2.98 3.23 5.30
CA LYS A 3 -2.78 1.77 5.32
C LYS A 3 -3.62 1.02 4.27
N GLU A 4 -4.82 1.52 3.97
CA GLU A 4 -5.73 0.90 3.02
C GLU A 4 -5.21 1.01 1.58
N LEU A 5 -4.71 2.18 1.18
CA LEU A 5 -4.07 2.38 -0.12
C LEU A 5 -2.77 1.56 -0.24
N PHE A 6 -1.96 1.51 0.82
CA PHE A 6 -0.75 0.68 0.85
C PHE A 6 -1.07 -0.80 0.63
N LYS A 7 -2.13 -1.30 1.28
CA LYS A 7 -2.64 -2.66 1.10
C LYS A 7 -3.23 -2.86 -0.30
N ALA A 8 -3.97 -1.89 -0.82
CA ALA A 8 -4.59 -1.96 -2.15
C ALA A 8 -3.55 -2.10 -3.26
N ILE A 9 -2.45 -1.32 -3.21
CA ILE A 9 -1.34 -1.43 -4.16
C ILE A 9 -0.75 -2.84 -4.16
N ARG A 10 -0.57 -3.45 -2.97
CA ARG A 10 -0.06 -4.82 -2.87
C ARG A 10 -1.00 -5.82 -3.55
N HIS A 11 -2.31 -5.68 -3.32
CA HIS A 11 -3.32 -6.56 -3.92
C HIS A 11 -3.45 -6.37 -5.43
N ASP A 12 -3.41 -5.13 -5.92
CA ASP A 12 -3.39 -4.80 -7.36
C ASP A 12 -2.26 -5.53 -8.09
N LYS A 13 -1.07 -5.60 -7.47
CA LYS A 13 0.08 -6.32 -8.02
C LYS A 13 0.10 -7.82 -7.72
N GLY A 14 -0.92 -8.36 -7.06
CA GLY A 14 -1.00 -9.78 -6.71
C GLY A 14 0.12 -10.26 -5.78
N LEU A 15 0.70 -9.36 -4.97
CA LEU A 15 1.88 -9.67 -4.16
C LEU A 15 1.51 -10.17 -2.77
N THR A 16 2.31 -11.12 -2.27
CA THR A 16 2.30 -11.50 -0.86
C THR A 16 2.90 -10.39 0.00
N GLN A 17 2.60 -10.37 1.31
CA GLN A 17 3.22 -9.39 2.22
C GLN A 17 4.75 -9.53 2.25
N LYS A 18 5.27 -10.77 2.13
CA LYS A 18 6.70 -11.05 2.06
C LYS A 18 7.33 -10.44 0.80
N SER A 19 6.83 -10.78 -0.39
CA SER A 19 7.37 -10.27 -1.65
C SER A 19 7.20 -8.76 -1.82
N TYR A 20 6.13 -8.19 -1.26
CA TYR A 20 5.95 -6.74 -1.22
C TYR A 20 6.98 -6.07 -0.31
N GLY A 21 7.20 -6.62 0.89
CA GLY A 21 8.23 -6.14 1.81
C GLY A 21 9.63 -6.19 1.19
N GLU A 22 9.99 -7.30 0.56
CA GLU A 22 11.28 -7.48 -0.12
C GLU A 22 11.53 -6.39 -1.18
N ARG A 23 10.53 -6.08 -2.01
CA ARG A 23 10.63 -4.99 -3.01
C ARG A 23 10.78 -3.61 -2.37
N LEU A 24 10.21 -3.40 -1.18
CA LEU A 24 10.29 -2.14 -0.44
C LEU A 24 11.51 -2.06 0.50
N GLY A 25 12.33 -3.10 0.58
CA GLY A 25 13.46 -3.18 1.51
C GLY A 25 13.05 -3.24 2.98
N ILE A 26 11.89 -3.83 3.27
CA ILE A 26 11.36 -4.05 4.63
C ILE A 26 10.92 -5.51 4.80
N THR A 27 10.70 -5.95 6.04
CA THR A 27 10.22 -7.31 6.28
C THR A 27 8.73 -7.46 5.96
N GLY A 28 8.28 -8.65 5.59
CA GLY A 28 6.86 -8.95 5.45
C GLY A 28 6.06 -8.75 6.76
N ASN A 29 6.71 -8.92 7.93
CA ASN A 29 6.12 -8.59 9.22
C ASN A 29 5.84 -7.08 9.36
N THR A 30 6.76 -6.23 8.88
CA THR A 30 6.56 -4.77 8.84
C THR A 30 5.35 -4.42 7.98
N VAL A 31 5.20 -5.06 6.81
CA VAL A 31 4.02 -4.90 5.94
C VAL A 31 2.75 -5.30 6.69
N SER A 32 2.71 -6.48 7.32
CA SER A 32 1.56 -6.96 8.11
C SER A 32 1.16 -5.98 9.22
N LYS A 33 2.12 -5.46 9.99
CA LYS A 33 1.85 -4.46 11.04
C LYS A 33 1.29 -3.17 10.46
N ILE A 34 1.80 -2.69 9.33
CA ILE A 34 1.27 -1.51 8.64
C ILE A 34 -0.19 -1.74 8.23
N GLU A 35 -0.49 -2.88 7.60
CA GLU A 35 -1.84 -3.21 7.12
C GLU A 35 -2.85 -3.37 8.27
N ARG A 36 -2.40 -3.82 9.44
CA ARG A 36 -3.21 -3.88 10.66
C ARG A 36 -3.31 -2.55 11.40
N GLY A 37 -2.53 -1.54 11.01
CA GLY A 37 -2.47 -0.23 11.68
C GLY A 37 -1.63 -0.21 12.95
N GLU A 38 -0.83 -1.26 13.19
CA GLU A 38 0.08 -1.40 14.32
C GLU A 38 1.44 -0.73 14.08
N ALA A 39 1.73 -0.35 12.84
CA ALA A 39 2.92 0.39 12.46
C ALA A 39 2.58 1.53 11.48
N ARG A 40 3.34 2.63 11.57
CA ARG A 40 3.19 3.78 10.67
C ARG A 40 3.93 3.54 9.36
N ILE A 41 3.38 4.09 8.27
CA ILE A 41 4.08 4.20 6.98
C ILE A 41 5.02 5.40 7.06
N THR A 42 6.32 5.15 7.18
CA THR A 42 7.36 6.19 7.20
C THR A 42 7.57 6.77 5.81
N ASP A 43 8.19 7.96 5.71
CA ASP A 43 8.47 8.60 4.42
C ASP A 43 9.40 7.77 3.54
N ARG A 44 10.36 7.06 4.14
CA ARG A 44 11.18 6.07 3.43
C ARG A 44 10.34 5.00 2.73
N ILE A 45 9.32 4.49 3.42
CA ILE A 45 8.40 3.50 2.84
C ILE A 45 7.55 4.15 1.74
N ARG A 46 7.07 5.39 1.94
CA ARG A 46 6.32 6.12 0.89
C ARG A 46 7.14 6.29 -0.39
N ILE A 47 8.40 6.69 -0.25
CA ILE A 47 9.33 6.87 -1.36
C ILE A 47 9.60 5.53 -2.05
N ALA A 48 9.90 4.47 -1.29
CA ALA A 48 10.12 3.13 -1.84
C ALA A 48 8.89 2.62 -2.62
N VAL A 49 7.68 2.86 -2.11
CA VAL A 49 6.44 2.50 -2.79
C VAL A 49 6.29 3.27 -4.10
N ALA A 50 6.50 4.60 -4.06
CA ALA A 50 6.40 5.43 -5.25
C ALA A 50 7.41 5.04 -6.35
N GLN A 51 8.61 4.61 -5.96
CA GLN A 51 9.66 4.17 -6.90
C GLN A 51 9.37 2.80 -7.50
N GLN A 52 8.84 1.85 -6.72
CA GLN A 52 8.63 0.47 -7.15
C GLN A 52 7.27 0.24 -7.79
N PHE A 53 6.29 1.05 -7.44
CA PHE A 53 4.90 0.91 -7.85
C PHE A 53 4.34 2.28 -8.25
N PRO A 54 4.69 2.78 -9.46
CA PRO A 54 4.12 4.01 -9.98
C PRO A 54 2.58 3.91 -9.96
N ILE A 55 1.95 4.78 -9.18
CA ILE A 55 0.51 4.84 -9.05
C ILE A 55 -0.02 5.66 -10.23
N THR A 56 -0.81 5.05 -11.10
CA THR A 56 -1.47 5.76 -12.20
C THR A 56 -2.63 6.59 -11.68
N HIS A 57 -3.00 7.63 -12.43
CA HIS A 57 -4.14 8.48 -12.10
C HIS A 57 -5.43 7.65 -12.00
N ASP A 58 -5.72 6.84 -13.01
CA ASP A 58 -6.90 5.96 -13.06
C ASP A 58 -7.05 5.06 -11.84
N PHE A 59 -5.93 4.50 -11.34
CA PHE A 59 -5.94 3.67 -10.14
C PHE A 59 -6.34 4.49 -8.91
N LEU A 60 -5.76 5.68 -8.76
CA LEU A 60 -6.03 6.54 -7.62
C LEU A 60 -7.49 7.02 -7.61
N GLU A 61 -8.02 7.44 -8.76
CA GLU A 61 -9.41 7.85 -8.91
C GLU A 61 -10.39 6.71 -8.59
N THR A 62 -10.14 5.52 -9.14
CA THR A 62 -10.97 4.34 -8.90
C THR A 62 -10.96 3.96 -7.41
N TYR A 63 -9.79 3.99 -6.78
CA TYR A 63 -9.64 3.72 -5.35
C TYR A 63 -10.40 4.73 -4.48
N GLU A 64 -10.26 6.02 -4.75
CA GLU A 64 -10.95 7.08 -4.00
C GLU A 64 -12.47 7.02 -4.15
N ALA A 65 -12.97 6.71 -5.35
CA ALA A 65 -14.39 6.49 -5.58
C ALA A 65 -14.91 5.30 -4.77
N ALA A 66 -14.18 4.18 -4.76
CA ALA A 66 -14.55 2.99 -3.98
C ALA A 66 -14.56 3.25 -2.47
N GLU A 67 -13.62 4.02 -1.93
CA GLU A 67 -13.59 4.36 -0.51
C GLU A 67 -14.77 5.25 -0.09
N LYS A 68 -15.17 6.21 -0.93
CA LYS A 68 -16.37 7.03 -0.69
C LYS A 68 -17.63 6.16 -0.59
N LEU A 69 -17.77 5.15 -1.45
CA LEU A 69 -18.92 4.24 -1.43
C LEU A 69 -19.00 3.39 -0.16
N LYS A 70 -17.88 3.04 0.46
CA LYS A 70 -17.86 2.29 1.74
C LYS A 70 -18.29 3.11 2.95
N SER A 71 -18.34 4.44 2.80
CA SER A 71 -18.69 5.37 3.89
C SER A 71 -20.19 5.72 3.96
N PHE A 72 -21.00 5.13 3.09
CA PHE A 72 -22.46 5.13 3.12
C PHE A 72 -22.97 3.79 3.65
#